data_AF-X6M494-F1
#
_entry.id   AF-X6M494-F1
#
_cell.length_a   1.000
_cell.length_b   1.000
_cell.length_c   1.000
_cell.angle_alpha   90.00
_cell.angle_beta   90.00
_cell.angle_gamma   90.00
#
_symmetry.space_group_name_H-M   'P 1'
#
loop_
_entity.id
_entity.type
_entity.pdbx_description
1 polymer ?
#
loop_
_entity_poly.entity_id
_entity_poly.type
_entity_poly.pdbx_seq_one_letter_code
_entity_poly.pdbx_strand_id
1 'polypeptide(L)'
;SFLNRFEVSELEAPLLEHITLIDSPGILSGEKQRIQRGYDFASVVSYWATRADRILLLFDAHKLDISDELKEAILAIRGNFDKIRCVLNKADQVNQQQLMRMYVCV
;
A
#
# COMPACT_ATOMS: atom_id res chain seq x y z
N SER A 1 4.88 -18.07 8.85
CA SER A 1 6.13 -17.53 8.30
C SER A 1 5.82 -16.77 7.03
N PHE A 2 6.26 -15.51 6.91
CA PHE A 2 5.99 -14.62 5.77
C PHE A 2 6.54 -15.16 4.45
N LEU A 3 7.75 -15.74 4.46
CA LEU A 3 8.43 -16.23 3.25
C LEU A 3 7.65 -17.33 2.51
N ASN A 4 6.82 -18.11 3.22
CA ASN A 4 5.96 -19.11 2.58
C ASN A 4 4.84 -18.50 1.72
N ARG A 5 4.65 -17.18 1.79
CA ARG A 5 3.65 -16.41 1.03
C ARG A 5 4.31 -15.33 0.17
N PHE A 6 5.64 -15.37 0.04
CA PHE A 6 6.40 -14.44 -0.79
C PHE A 6 6.79 -15.15 -2.08
N GLU A 7 6.36 -14.58 -3.21
CA GLU A 7 6.57 -15.13 -4.54
C GLU A 7 7.31 -14.12 -5.39
N VAL A 8 8.09 -14.63 -6.35
CA VAL A 8 8.81 -13.83 -7.34
C VAL A 8 8.27 -14.19 -8.71
N SER A 9 7.91 -13.15 -9.47
CA SER A 9 7.49 -13.27 -10.86
C SER A 9 8.45 -12.47 -11.73
N GLU A 10 8.91 -13.07 -12.82
CA GLU A 10 9.86 -12.48 -13.75
C GLU A 10 9.20 -12.31 -15.13
N LEU A 11 9.48 -11.19 -15.78
CA LEU A 11 8.97 -10.86 -17.11
C LEU A 11 10.03 -10.07 -17.87
N GLU A 12 10.24 -10.42 -19.14
CA GLU A 12 11.08 -9.61 -20.04
C GLU A 12 10.33 -8.34 -20.43
N ALA A 13 10.61 -7.25 -19.71
CA ALA A 13 10.09 -5.91 -20.01
C ALA A 13 11.20 -4.87 -19.80
N PRO A 14 11.43 -3.94 -20.75
CA PRO A 14 12.49 -2.93 -20.64
C PRO A 14 12.45 -2.11 -19.34
N LEU A 15 11.25 -1.90 -18.78
CA LEU A 15 11.07 -1.20 -17.51
C LEU A 15 11.70 -1.97 -16.32
N LEU A 16 11.60 -3.30 -16.32
CA LEU A 16 12.06 -4.15 -15.22
C LEU A 16 13.60 -4.31 -15.19
N GLU A 17 14.30 -3.88 -16.24
CA GLU A 17 15.77 -3.72 -16.23
C GLU A 17 16.22 -2.58 -15.31
N HIS A 18 15.32 -1.64 -15.01
CA HIS A 18 15.62 -0.43 -14.24
C HIS A 18 14.95 -0.39 -12.87
N ILE A 19 13.80 -1.07 -12.70
CA ILE A 19 13.05 -1.09 -11.46
C ILE A 19 12.57 -2.48 -11.10
N THR A 20 12.47 -2.74 -9.80
CA THR A 20 11.77 -3.91 -9.27
C THR A 20 10.50 -3.45 -8.56
N LEU A 21 9.37 -4.05 -8.92
CA LEU A 21 8.10 -3.78 -8.26
C LEU A 21 7.88 -4.83 -7.17
N ILE A 22 7.50 -4.36 -5.99
CA ILE A 22 7.09 -5.22 -4.87
C ILE A 22 5.61 -4.97 -4.65
N ASP A 23 4.81 -5.97 -4.98
CA ASP A 23 3.38 -5.94 -4.66
C ASP A 23 3.15 -6.47 -3.24
N SER A 24 2.30 -5.77 -2.49
CA SER A 24 1.97 -6.12 -1.12
C SER A 24 0.55 -6.69 -1.06
N PRO A 25 0.27 -7.70 -0.23
CA PRO A 25 -1.10 -8.14 -0.01
C PRO A 25 -2.01 -6.98 0.38
N GLY A 26 -3.24 -6.95 -0.15
CA GLY A 26 -4.21 -5.92 0.16
C GLY A 26 -4.42 -5.75 1.67
N ILE A 27 -4.55 -4.50 2.11
CA ILE A 27 -4.82 -4.17 3.51
C ILE A 27 -6.24 -4.61 3.84
N LEU A 28 -6.38 -5.40 4.91
CA LEU A 28 -7.61 -6.06 5.27
C LEU A 28 -8.42 -5.16 6.21
N SER A 29 -9.72 -5.03 5.94
CA SER A 29 -10.66 -4.35 6.84
C SER A 29 -11.26 -5.38 7.80
N GLY A 30 -10.75 -5.44 9.04
CA GLY A 30 -11.35 -6.20 10.14
C GLY A 30 -10.41 -7.17 10.87
N GLU A 31 -10.58 -7.30 12.19
CA GLU A 31 -9.68 -8.06 13.08
C GLU A 31 -9.56 -9.56 12.71
N LYS A 32 -10.67 -10.20 12.32
CA LYS A 32 -10.68 -11.63 11.96
C LYS A 32 -9.72 -11.97 10.81
N GLN A 33 -9.60 -11.06 9.85
CA GLN A 33 -8.73 -11.24 8.68
C GLN A 33 -7.26 -11.03 9.03
N ARG A 34 -6.94 -10.15 10.00
CA ARG A 34 -5.58 -9.98 10.50
C ARG A 34 -5.05 -11.24 11.19
N ILE A 35 -5.86 -11.88 12.01
CA ILE A 35 -5.47 -13.11 12.74
C ILE A 35 -5.15 -14.25 11.75
N GLN A 36 -5.85 -14.33 10.61
CA GLN A 36 -5.58 -15.34 9.57
C GLN A 36 -4.29 -15.12 8.77
N ARG A 37 -3.68 -13.93 8.83
CA ARG A 37 -2.46 -13.62 8.09
C ARG A 37 -1.26 -14.42 8.61
N GLY A 38 -1.18 -14.68 9.91
CA GLY A 38 -0.18 -15.56 10.52
C GLY A 38 1.26 -15.04 10.45
N TYR A 39 1.44 -13.74 10.26
CA TYR A 39 2.70 -13.00 10.36
C TYR A 39 2.40 -11.53 10.70
N ASP A 40 3.40 -10.83 11.24
CA ASP A 40 3.32 -9.39 11.52
C ASP A 40 3.46 -8.58 10.22
N PHE A 41 2.34 -8.07 9.73
CA PHE A 41 2.29 -7.27 8.50
C PHE A 41 3.02 -5.94 8.64
N ALA A 42 2.89 -5.24 9.77
CA ALA A 42 3.50 -3.93 9.98
C ALA A 42 5.03 -4.03 9.97
N SER A 43 5.59 -5.06 10.60
CA SER A 43 7.03 -5.33 10.57
C SER A 43 7.55 -5.62 9.15
N VAL A 44 6.81 -6.40 8.34
CA VAL A 44 7.16 -6.68 6.94
C VAL A 44 7.12 -5.40 6.10
N VAL A 45 6.07 -4.58 6.25
CA VAL A 45 5.93 -3.29 5.56
C VAL A 45 7.10 -2.36 5.94
N SER A 46 7.46 -2.28 7.22
CA SER A 46 8.60 -1.47 7.67
C SER A 46 9.94 -1.96 7.09
N TYR A 47 10.14 -3.29 7.04
CA TYR A 47 11.34 -3.90 6.44
C TYR A 47 11.54 -3.47 4.99
N TRP A 48 10.47 -3.48 4.18
CA TRP A 48 10.53 -3.06 2.78
C TRP A 48 10.62 -1.54 2.63
N ALA A 49 9.89 -0.76 3.42
CA ALA A 49 9.90 0.69 3.35
C ALA A 49 11.29 1.32 3.56
N THR A 50 12.10 0.73 4.45
CA THR A 50 13.48 1.19 4.68
C THR A 50 14.40 0.97 3.47
N ARG A 51 14.12 -0.04 2.63
CA ARG A 51 14.94 -0.43 1.47
C ARG A 51 14.42 0.11 0.14
N ALA A 52 13.12 0.36 0.03
CA ALA A 52 12.52 0.89 -1.18
C ALA A 52 12.97 2.34 -1.44
N ASP A 53 13.11 2.71 -2.71
CA ASP A 53 13.35 4.09 -3.15
C ASP A 53 12.05 4.92 -3.20
N ARG A 54 10.92 4.26 -3.48
CA ARG A 54 9.58 4.85 -3.57
C ARG A 54 8.55 3.93 -2.96
N ILE A 55 7.56 4.52 -2.29
CA ILE A 55 6.43 3.82 -1.68
C ILE A 55 5.16 4.44 -2.25
N LEU A 56 4.34 3.64 -2.93
CA LEU A 56 3.06 4.08 -3.47
C LEU A 56 1.94 3.70 -2.49
N LEU A 57 1.21 4.68 -1.98
CA LEU A 57 -0.01 4.46 -1.20
C LEU A 57 -1.22 4.66 -2.08
N LEU A 58 -1.93 3.59 -2.40
CA LEU A 58 -3.11 3.64 -3.27
C LEU A 58 -4.38 3.79 -2.44
N PHE A 59 -5.17 4.81 -2.75
CA PHE A 59 -6.49 5.04 -2.19
C PHE A 59 -7.55 4.88 -3.28
N ASP A 60 -8.60 4.11 -3.03
CA ASP A 60 -9.75 4.04 -3.94
C ASP A 60 -10.66 5.25 -3.69
N ALA A 61 -10.87 6.09 -4.70
CA ALA A 61 -11.71 7.28 -4.59
C ALA A 61 -13.15 6.94 -4.21
N HIS A 62 -13.67 5.79 -4.64
CA HIS A 62 -15.05 5.40 -4.36
C HIS A 62 -15.24 4.89 -2.92
N LYS A 63 -14.21 4.30 -2.30
CA LYS A 63 -14.28 3.63 -0.99
C LYS A 63 -13.07 3.97 -0.13
N LEU A 64 -12.95 5.26 0.22
CA LEU A 64 -11.88 5.73 1.10
C LEU A 64 -12.14 5.28 2.55
N ASP A 65 -11.89 4.01 2.84
CA ASP A 65 -12.01 3.42 4.17
C ASP A 65 -10.63 3.35 4.84
N ILE A 66 -10.43 4.17 5.87
CA ILE A 66 -9.18 4.17 6.65
C ILE A 66 -9.27 3.11 7.74
N SER A 67 -8.91 1.87 7.40
CA SER A 67 -8.85 0.76 8.36
C SER A 67 -7.73 0.95 9.38
N ASP A 68 -7.87 0.34 10.56
CA ASP A 68 -6.81 0.40 11.56
C ASP A 68 -5.51 -0.29 11.09
N GLU A 69 -5.57 -1.22 10.13
CA GLU A 69 -4.38 -1.89 9.60
C GLU A 69 -3.64 -0.96 8.64
N LEU A 70 -4.39 -0.15 7.88
CA LEU A 70 -3.83 0.93 7.08
C LEU A 70 -3.13 1.96 7.96
N LYS A 71 -3.73 2.35 9.09
CA LYS A 71 -3.09 3.26 10.05
C LYS A 71 -1.79 2.68 10.61
N GLU A 72 -1.79 1.40 11.01
CA GLU A 72 -0.57 0.71 11.47
C GLU A 72 0.50 0.64 10.38
N ALA A 73 0.14 0.34 9.14
CA ALA A 73 1.06 0.34 8.01
C ALA A 73 1.65 1.73 7.73
N ILE A 74 0.82 2.78 7.76
CA ILE A 74 1.27 4.18 7.61
C ILE A 74 2.24 4.56 8.75
N LEU A 75 1.95 4.17 9.99
CA LEU A 75 2.84 4.38 11.13
C LEU A 75 4.17 3.62 10.96
N ALA A 76 4.14 2.41 10.41
CA ALA A 76 5.32 1.60 10.16
C ALA A 76 6.26 2.20 9.10
N ILE A 77 5.72 3.00 8.16
CA ILE A 77 6.50 3.66 7.10
C ILE A 77 6.79 5.14 7.36
N ARG A 78 6.34 5.70 8.49
CA ARG A 78 6.51 7.12 8.87
C ARG A 78 7.97 7.61 8.85
N GLY A 79 8.95 6.72 8.98
CA GLY A 79 10.37 7.08 8.89
C GLY A 79 10.83 7.42 7.46
N ASN A 80 10.00 7.17 6.45
CA ASN A 80 10.35 7.25 5.02
C ASN A 80 9.36 8.16 4.24
N PHE A 81 8.78 9.18 4.90
CA PHE A 81 7.74 10.03 4.29
C PHE A 81 8.17 10.69 2.96
N ASP A 82 9.45 11.01 2.80
CA ASP A 82 10.02 11.59 1.59
C ASP A 82 9.86 10.68 0.35
N LYS A 83 9.81 9.36 0.58
CA LYS A 83 9.66 8.32 -0.44
C LYS A 83 8.21 8.04 -0.80
N ILE A 84 7.25 8.50 0.01
CA ILE A 84 5.83 8.18 -0.13
C ILE A 84 5.20 9.03 -1.23
N ARG A 85 4.39 8.41 -2.09
CA ARG A 85 3.50 9.08 -3.04
C ARG A 85 2.11 8.49 -2.92
N CYS A 86 1.14 9.33 -2.60
CA CYS A 86 -0.27 8.95 -2.55
C CYS A 86 -0.86 8.97 -3.97
N VAL A 87 -1.56 7.90 -4.33
CA VAL A 87 -2.25 7.76 -5.62
C VAL A 87 -3.73 7.57 -5.33
N LEU A 88 -4.54 8.53 -5.75
CA LEU A 88 -6.00 8.41 -5.70
C LEU A 88 -6.48 7.70 -6.96
N ASN A 89 -6.71 6.40 -6.83
CA ASN A 89 -7.13 5.51 -7.90
C ASN A 89 -8.65 5.59 -8.14
N LYS A 90 -9.09 5.27 -9.37
CA LYS A 90 -10.50 5.27 -9.79
C LYS A 90 -11.23 6.60 -9.59
N ALA A 91 -10.51 7.71 -9.72
CA ALA A 91 -11.08 9.06 -9.57
C ALA A 91 -12.20 9.37 -10.59
N ASP A 92 -12.25 8.63 -11.70
CA ASP A 92 -13.33 8.67 -12.70
C ASP A 92 -14.68 8.17 -12.16
N GLN A 93 -14.68 7.42 -11.06
CA GLN A 93 -15.89 6.85 -10.44
C GLN A 93 -16.56 7.77 -9.42
N VAL A 94 -16.00 8.96 -9.18
CA VAL A 94 -16.52 9.95 -8.24
C VAL A 94 -16.80 11.27 -8.94
N ASN A 95 -17.80 12.00 -8.48
CA ASN A 95 -18.10 13.31 -9.06
C ASN A 95 -17.05 14.36 -8.63
N GLN A 96 -16.99 15.48 -9.37
CA GLN A 96 -15.99 16.53 -9.13
C GLN A 96 -16.02 17.07 -7.68
N GLN A 97 -17.20 17.19 -7.07
CA GLN A 97 -17.32 17.68 -5.69
C GLN A 97 -16.78 16.68 -4.66
N GLN A 98 -17.02 15.38 -4.86
CA GLN A 98 -16.49 14.31 -4.02
C GLN A 98 -14.96 14.22 -4.17
N LEU A 99 -14.45 14.31 -5.39
CA LEU A 99 -13.03 14.29 -5.68
C LEU A 99 -12.30 15.45 -4.97
N MET A 100 -12.84 16.67 -5.04
CA MET A 100 -12.27 17.83 -4.35
C MET A 100 -12.23 17.65 -2.83
N ARG A 101 -13.24 16.98 -2.23
CA ARG A 101 -13.23 16.68 -0.79
C ARG A 101 -12.18 15.64 -0.42
N MET A 102 -11.94 14.65 -1.27
CA MET A 102 -10.94 13.60 -1.04
C MET A 102 -9.51 14.13 -1.20
N TYR A 103 -9.29 15.02 -2.17
CA TYR A 103 -7.98 15.65 -2.39
C TYR A 103 -7.51 16.45 -1.16
N VAL A 104 -8.43 17.06 -0.40
CA VAL A 104 -8.07 17.81 0.83
C VAL A 104 -7.78 16.88 2.01
N CYS A 105 -8.15 15.59 1.92
CA CYS A 105 -8.04 14.62 3.01
C CYS A 105 -6.76 13.76 2.93
N VAL A 106 -6.13 13.69 1.74
CA VAL A 106 -4.93 12.90 1.43
C VAL A 106 -3.71 13.81 1.39
#